data_AF-A0AAN8QT62-F1
#
_entry.id   AF-A0AAN8QT62-F1
#
_cell.length_a   1.000
_cell.length_b   1.000
_cell.length_c   1.000
_cell.angle_alpha   90.00
_cell.angle_beta   90.00
_cell.angle_gamma   90.00
#
_symmetry.space_group_name_H-M   'P 1'
#
loop_
_entity.id
_entity.type
_entity.pdbx_description
1 polymer ?
#
loop_
_entity_poly.entity_id
_entity_poly.type
_entity_poly.pdbx_seq_one_letter_code
_entity_poly.pdbx_strand_id
1 'polypeptide(L)'
;MGGVRTNMSLPTMNDVRSCLNIRDFDNAPFYTNSTFSFRNALEGYDKPDGEAELDSSVNNLHNLVHSFLNGTSALSHSAANDPIFLVLHTFTDAIFDEWMRKSVPSNSSFPDEMAPIGHNRDYNMVPFFPPVTNEEIYVASDQLGYSYAIDLEATDGGFVFVLGSTLGGVFMGLLVLLLILVLYLQQRRKRGFEPLINAQFTNKKYTEEA
;
A
#
# COMPACT_ATOMS: atom_id res chain seq x y z
N MET A 1 -24.31 13.99 35.86
CA MET A 1 -24.31 12.55 35.58
C MET A 1 -23.08 12.24 34.75
N GLY A 2 -22.08 11.59 35.34
CA GLY A 2 -20.86 11.21 34.62
C GLY A 2 -21.17 10.01 33.73
N GLY A 3 -21.18 10.22 32.42
CA GLY A 3 -21.33 9.15 31.44
C GLY A 3 -20.16 8.17 31.54
N VAL A 4 -20.47 6.88 31.48
CA VAL A 4 -19.49 5.81 31.27
C VAL A 4 -18.65 6.19 30.05
N ARG A 5 -17.35 6.45 30.23
CA ARG A 5 -16.44 6.58 29.10
C ARG A 5 -16.37 5.21 28.44
N THR A 6 -17.05 5.02 27.33
CA THR A 6 -16.71 3.96 26.40
C THR A 6 -15.23 4.15 26.05
N ASN A 7 -14.46 3.07 26.08
CA ASN A 7 -13.02 3.12 25.80
C ASN A 7 -12.83 3.29 24.29
N MET A 8 -13.26 4.44 23.77
CA MET A 8 -13.20 4.79 22.36
C MET A 8 -11.81 5.32 22.06
N SER A 9 -11.07 4.63 21.20
CA SER A 9 -9.80 5.09 20.67
C SER A 9 -10.00 5.79 19.33
N LEU A 10 -9.14 6.75 19.02
CA LEU A 10 -9.03 7.31 17.67
C LEU A 10 -8.60 6.23 16.66
N PRO A 11 -8.86 6.43 15.35
CA PRO A 11 -8.34 5.56 14.30
C PRO A 11 -6.82 5.46 14.34
N THR A 12 -6.29 4.32 13.89
CA THR A 12 -4.85 4.07 13.79
C THR A 12 -4.35 4.36 12.37
N MET A 13 -3.03 4.54 12.23
CA MET A 13 -2.42 4.63 10.90
C MET A 13 -2.53 3.34 10.08
N ASN A 14 -2.79 2.19 10.72
CA ASN A 14 -3.07 0.96 9.99
C ASN A 14 -4.45 1.02 9.34
N ASP A 15 -5.44 1.63 10.00
CA ASP A 15 -6.77 1.85 9.41
C ASP A 15 -6.65 2.74 8.16
N VAL A 16 -5.88 3.82 8.24
CA VAL A 16 -5.60 4.69 7.08
C VAL A 16 -4.96 3.91 5.92
N ARG A 17 -3.94 3.08 6.21
CA ARG A 17 -3.26 2.29 5.18
C ARG A 17 -4.14 1.21 4.57
N SER A 18 -4.98 0.55 5.37
CA SER A 18 -5.97 -0.40 4.86
C SER A 18 -6.93 0.30 3.90
N CYS A 19 -7.38 1.50 4.25
CA CYS A 19 -8.29 2.29 3.41
C CYS A 19 -7.65 2.69 2.08
N LEU A 20 -6.38 3.10 2.10
CA LEU A 20 -5.61 3.42 0.90
C LEU A 20 -5.43 2.25 -0.08
N ASN A 21 -5.64 1.00 0.36
CA ASN A 21 -5.55 -0.18 -0.51
C ASN A 21 -6.84 -0.49 -1.28
N ILE A 22 -7.95 0.20 -0.98
CA ILE A 22 -9.22 0.02 -1.68
C ILE A 22 -9.13 0.65 -3.07
N ARG A 23 -9.48 -0.11 -4.12
CA ARG A 23 -9.25 0.31 -5.51
C ARG A 23 -10.32 1.22 -6.08
N ASP A 24 -11.58 0.93 -5.78
CA ASP A 24 -12.71 1.64 -6.34
C ASP A 24 -13.07 2.83 -5.44
N PHE A 25 -13.32 3.98 -6.06
CA PHE A 25 -13.76 5.18 -5.34
C PHE A 25 -15.01 4.89 -4.52
N ASP A 26 -16.03 4.38 -5.20
CA ASP A 26 -17.27 3.93 -4.61
C ASP A 26 -17.79 2.70 -5.34
N ASN A 27 -18.78 2.05 -4.76
CA ASN A 27 -19.45 0.88 -5.29
C ASN A 27 -20.95 1.00 -5.07
N ALA A 28 -21.75 0.34 -5.93
CA ALA A 28 -23.19 0.31 -5.75
C ALA A 28 -23.55 -0.26 -4.36
N PRO A 29 -24.53 0.32 -3.63
CA PRO A 29 -25.52 1.28 -4.11
C PRO A 29 -25.13 2.77 -3.94
N PHE A 30 -23.85 3.10 -3.80
CA PHE A 30 -23.34 4.47 -3.65
C PHE A 30 -23.91 5.19 -2.43
N TYR A 31 -24.06 4.41 -1.35
CA TYR A 31 -24.63 4.83 -0.09
C TYR A 31 -23.80 4.34 1.11
N THR A 32 -24.28 4.58 2.32
CA THR A 32 -23.59 4.23 3.58
C THR A 32 -23.42 2.73 3.81
N ASN A 33 -24.09 1.88 3.02
CA ASN A 33 -23.96 0.42 3.06
C ASN A 33 -23.17 -0.15 1.87
N SER A 34 -22.38 0.68 1.18
CA SER A 34 -21.54 0.23 0.07
C SER A 34 -20.29 -0.47 0.61
N THR A 35 -19.92 -1.58 0.01
CA THR A 35 -18.76 -2.38 0.42
C THR A 35 -17.67 -2.28 -0.62
N PHE A 36 -16.42 -2.51 -0.21
CA PHE A 36 -15.22 -2.31 -1.04
C PHE A 36 -15.19 -0.91 -1.68
N SER A 37 -15.71 0.09 -0.97
CA SER A 37 -15.83 1.49 -1.40
C SER A 37 -14.85 2.33 -0.59
N PHE A 38 -13.88 2.95 -1.27
CA PHE A 38 -12.91 3.83 -0.61
C PHE A 38 -13.63 4.98 0.10
N ARG A 39 -14.61 5.60 -0.58
CA ARG A 39 -15.45 6.68 -0.06
C ARG A 39 -16.16 6.23 1.22
N ASN A 40 -16.80 5.07 1.22
CA ASN A 40 -17.56 4.58 2.38
C ASN A 40 -16.66 4.18 3.57
N ALA A 41 -15.51 3.57 3.28
CA ALA A 41 -14.52 3.21 4.29
C ALA A 41 -13.88 4.45 4.92
N LEU A 42 -13.44 5.42 4.12
CA LEU A 42 -12.84 6.67 4.60
C LEU A 42 -13.84 7.53 5.39
N GLU A 43 -15.07 7.65 4.88
CA GLU A 43 -16.17 8.34 5.56
C GLU A 43 -16.46 7.69 6.92
N GLY A 44 -16.27 6.37 7.03
CA GLY A 44 -16.30 5.62 8.28
C GLY A 44 -17.58 4.84 8.51
N TYR A 45 -18.30 4.51 7.45
CA TYR A 45 -19.49 3.63 7.50
C TYR A 45 -19.18 2.16 7.17
N ASP A 46 -17.96 1.88 6.73
CA ASP A 46 -17.46 0.52 6.49
C ASP A 46 -16.13 0.32 7.22
N LYS A 47 -15.65 -0.92 7.24
CA LYS A 47 -14.33 -1.23 7.77
C LYS A 47 -13.24 -0.54 6.93
N PRO A 48 -12.07 -0.26 7.52
CA PRO A 48 -10.97 0.36 6.78
C PRO A 48 -10.48 -0.45 5.59
N ASP A 49 -10.70 -1.77 5.55
CA ASP A 49 -10.38 -2.62 4.39
C ASP A 49 -11.54 -2.74 3.37
N GLY A 50 -12.69 -2.12 3.67
CA GLY A 50 -13.90 -2.18 2.84
C GLY A 50 -14.63 -3.51 2.88
N GLU A 51 -14.26 -4.45 3.77
CA GLU A 51 -14.99 -5.70 3.90
C GLU A 51 -16.34 -5.49 4.60
N ALA A 52 -17.40 -6.00 3.97
CA ALA A 52 -18.75 -5.95 4.49
C ALA A 52 -18.84 -6.44 5.94
N GLU A 53 -19.33 -5.61 6.85
CA GLU A 53 -19.67 -6.02 8.20
C GLU A 53 -21.15 -6.41 8.29
N LEU A 54 -21.43 -7.54 8.96
CA LEU A 54 -22.79 -8.01 9.22
C LEU A 54 -23.50 -7.19 10.33
N ASP A 55 -22.76 -6.36 11.06
CA ASP A 55 -23.27 -5.47 12.10
C ASP A 55 -23.35 -4.04 11.57
N SER A 56 -24.53 -3.45 11.66
CA SER A 56 -24.89 -2.10 11.16
C SER A 56 -24.21 -0.92 11.86
N SER A 57 -23.27 -1.16 12.78
CA SER A 57 -22.74 -0.13 13.70
C SER A 57 -21.26 0.23 13.48
N VAL A 58 -20.73 0.00 12.26
CA VAL A 58 -19.35 0.39 11.95
C VAL A 58 -19.20 1.89 12.02
N ASN A 59 -18.18 2.31 12.78
CA ASN A 59 -17.80 3.69 12.95
C ASN A 59 -16.28 3.76 13.00
N ASN A 60 -15.67 4.22 11.92
CA ASN A 60 -14.22 4.29 11.77
C ASN A 60 -13.78 5.64 11.18
N LEU A 61 -12.47 5.84 11.01
CA LEU A 61 -11.84 6.97 10.31
C LEU A 61 -12.56 8.30 10.59
N HIS A 62 -13.13 8.95 9.57
CA HIS A 62 -13.78 10.26 9.69
C HIS A 62 -14.91 10.27 10.74
N ASN A 63 -15.89 9.36 10.65
CA ASN A 63 -17.02 9.31 11.58
C ASN A 63 -16.58 9.01 13.02
N LEU A 64 -15.54 8.20 13.20
CA LEU A 64 -15.03 7.85 14.53
C LEU A 64 -14.40 9.06 15.21
N VAL A 65 -13.67 9.91 14.47
CA VAL A 65 -13.10 11.14 15.06
C VAL A 65 -14.23 12.10 15.47
N HIS A 66 -15.24 12.29 14.62
CA HIS A 66 -16.43 13.08 14.99
C HIS A 66 -17.10 12.55 16.27
N SER A 67 -17.27 11.23 16.35
CA SER A 67 -17.89 10.56 17.50
C SER A 67 -17.04 10.64 18.77
N PHE A 68 -15.71 10.53 18.63
CA PHE A 68 -14.75 10.60 19.72
C PHE A 68 -14.73 11.97 20.39
N LEU A 69 -14.80 13.05 19.60
CA LEU A 69 -14.86 14.41 20.12
C LEU A 69 -16.14 14.66 20.93
N ASN A 70 -17.23 13.96 20.59
CA ASN A 70 -18.55 14.12 21.18
C ASN A 70 -19.06 15.57 21.06
N GLY A 71 -20.26 15.87 21.59
CA GLY A 71 -20.80 17.23 21.61
C GLY A 71 -21.05 17.80 20.21
N THR A 72 -20.66 19.06 19.98
CA THR A 72 -20.90 19.81 18.74
C THR A 72 -20.33 19.13 17.50
N SER A 73 -19.12 18.55 17.63
CA SER A 73 -18.41 17.87 16.54
C SER A 73 -19.08 16.55 16.14
N ALA A 74 -19.86 15.91 17.00
CA ALA A 74 -20.50 14.63 16.71
C ALA A 74 -21.81 14.75 15.89
N LEU A 75 -22.27 15.98 15.63
CA LEU A 75 -23.54 16.24 14.92
C LEU A 75 -23.26 16.95 13.59
N SER A 76 -23.63 16.32 12.47
CA SER A 76 -23.30 16.80 11.12
C SER A 76 -23.75 18.24 10.85
N HIS A 77 -24.89 18.68 11.41
CA HIS A 77 -25.42 20.03 11.21
C HIS A 77 -24.68 21.11 12.02
N SER A 78 -23.88 20.74 13.02
CA SER A 78 -23.17 21.68 13.89
C SER A 78 -21.66 21.49 13.91
N ALA A 79 -21.14 20.39 13.35
CA ALA A 79 -19.74 20.01 13.48
C ALA A 79 -18.76 21.11 13.05
N ALA A 80 -19.07 21.83 11.97
CA ALA A 80 -18.25 22.93 11.46
C ALA A 80 -18.15 24.16 12.40
N ASN A 81 -18.92 24.22 13.49
CA ASN A 81 -18.75 25.25 14.53
C ASN A 81 -17.55 24.98 15.46
N ASP A 82 -17.05 23.74 15.50
CA ASP A 82 -15.82 23.39 16.20
C ASP A 82 -14.63 23.52 15.23
N PRO A 83 -13.60 24.33 15.50
CA PRO A 83 -12.48 24.52 14.59
C PRO A 83 -11.67 23.23 14.33
N ILE A 84 -11.81 22.19 15.16
CA ILE A 84 -11.21 20.88 14.89
C ILE A 84 -11.75 20.30 13.58
N PHE A 85 -12.97 20.66 13.16
CA PHE A 85 -13.57 20.27 11.88
C PHE A 85 -12.64 20.53 10.70
N LEU A 86 -12.02 21.71 10.65
CA LEU A 86 -11.11 22.07 9.56
C LEU A 86 -9.90 21.13 9.52
N VAL A 87 -9.27 20.90 10.68
CA VAL A 87 -8.08 20.04 10.78
C VAL A 87 -8.43 18.60 10.42
N LEU A 88 -9.57 18.10 10.92
CA LEU A 88 -10.07 16.77 10.59
C LEU A 88 -10.30 16.62 9.08
N HIS A 89 -11.04 17.51 8.45
CA HIS A 89 -11.33 17.42 7.02
C HIS A 89 -10.11 17.66 6.13
N THR A 90 -9.13 18.46 6.55
CA THR A 90 -7.85 18.55 5.81
C THR A 90 -7.06 17.24 5.85
N PHE A 91 -7.13 16.48 6.96
CA PHE A 91 -6.50 15.16 7.02
C PHE A 91 -7.27 14.12 6.22
N THR A 92 -8.62 14.17 6.24
CA THR A 92 -9.45 13.35 5.36
C THR A 92 -9.16 13.62 3.88
N ASP A 93 -9.03 14.88 3.48
CA ASP A 93 -8.65 15.27 2.11
C ASP A 93 -7.23 14.81 1.75
N ALA A 94 -6.27 14.85 2.69
CA ALA A 94 -4.93 14.32 2.45
C ALA A 94 -4.93 12.80 2.16
N ILE A 95 -5.80 12.04 2.82
CA ILE A 95 -5.98 10.60 2.53
C ILE A 95 -6.61 10.41 1.15
N PHE A 96 -7.61 11.23 0.80
CA PHE A 96 -8.23 11.21 -0.53
C PHE A 96 -7.24 11.56 -1.64
N ASP A 97 -6.42 12.58 -1.46
CA ASP A 97 -5.36 12.98 -2.40
C ASP A 97 -4.31 11.89 -2.58
N GLU A 98 -3.87 11.25 -1.50
CA GLU A 98 -2.94 10.13 -1.57
C GLU A 98 -3.57 8.94 -2.32
N TRP A 99 -4.84 8.65 -2.08
CA TRP A 99 -5.57 7.62 -2.82
C TRP A 99 -5.67 7.96 -4.31
N MET A 100 -5.98 9.21 -4.68
CA MET A 100 -6.03 9.65 -6.08
C MET A 100 -4.68 9.52 -6.78
N ARG A 101 -3.56 9.76 -6.07
CA ARG A 101 -2.21 9.62 -6.63
C ARG A 101 -1.81 8.14 -6.85
N LYS A 102 -2.36 7.22 -6.05
CA LYS A 102 -2.07 5.77 -6.14
C LYS A 102 -3.00 5.01 -7.06
N SER A 103 -4.27 5.36 -7.02
CA SER A 103 -5.35 4.64 -7.68
C SER A 103 -5.60 5.24 -9.05
N VAL A 104 -5.79 4.37 -10.04
CA VAL A 104 -6.41 4.75 -11.31
C VAL A 104 -7.83 4.20 -11.25
N PRO A 105 -8.78 4.93 -10.63
CA PRO A 105 -10.13 4.42 -10.47
C PRO A 105 -10.78 4.20 -11.82
N SER A 106 -11.59 3.14 -11.91
CA SER A 106 -12.43 2.95 -13.08
C SER A 106 -13.43 4.10 -13.18
N ASN A 107 -13.75 4.55 -14.39
CA ASN A 107 -14.81 5.55 -14.58
C ASN A 107 -16.13 5.10 -13.93
N SER A 108 -16.41 3.79 -13.85
CA SER A 108 -17.61 3.27 -13.20
C SER A 108 -17.68 3.45 -11.68
N SER A 109 -16.56 3.73 -11.01
CA SER A 109 -16.52 3.83 -9.54
C SER A 109 -17.01 5.18 -8.99
N PHE A 110 -17.15 6.21 -9.84
CA PHE A 110 -17.90 7.43 -9.53
C PHE A 110 -19.13 7.49 -10.45
N PRO A 111 -20.34 7.21 -9.94
CA PRO A 111 -21.54 7.07 -10.78
C PRO A 111 -21.99 8.39 -11.44
N ASP A 112 -22.34 8.31 -12.72
CA ASP A 112 -23.00 9.40 -13.47
C ASP A 112 -24.49 9.53 -13.08
N GLU A 113 -25.10 8.41 -12.66
CA GLU A 113 -26.52 8.31 -12.30
C GLU A 113 -26.76 7.30 -11.17
N MET A 114 -27.98 7.29 -10.63
CA MET A 114 -28.45 6.37 -9.58
C MET A 114 -27.75 6.49 -8.22
N ALA A 115 -26.85 7.46 -8.02
CA ALA A 115 -26.43 7.86 -6.69
C ALA A 115 -27.57 8.57 -5.95
N PRO A 116 -27.50 8.68 -4.61
CA PRO A 116 -28.38 9.57 -3.85
C PRO A 116 -28.39 10.99 -4.45
N ILE A 117 -29.52 11.70 -4.30
CA ILE A 117 -29.67 13.06 -4.83
C ILE A 117 -28.52 13.96 -4.36
N GLY A 118 -27.83 14.61 -5.31
CA GLY A 118 -26.66 15.45 -5.04
C GLY A 118 -25.30 14.76 -5.23
N HIS A 119 -25.26 13.42 -5.34
CA HIS A 119 -24.01 12.65 -5.34
C HIS A 119 -23.60 12.09 -6.71
N ASN A 120 -24.37 12.35 -7.78
CA ASN A 120 -23.92 12.00 -9.13
C ASN A 120 -22.69 12.85 -9.51
N ARG A 121 -21.79 12.28 -10.32
CA ARG A 121 -20.57 12.94 -10.82
C ARG A 121 -20.80 14.36 -11.32
N ASP A 122 -21.80 14.55 -12.18
CA ASP A 122 -22.06 15.84 -12.85
C ASP A 122 -22.98 16.77 -12.04
N TYR A 123 -23.29 16.41 -10.80
CA TYR A 123 -24.15 17.23 -9.94
C TYR A 123 -23.37 18.44 -9.42
N ASN A 124 -23.97 19.63 -9.50
CA ASN A 124 -23.42 20.83 -8.86
C ASN A 124 -23.48 20.69 -7.34
N MET A 125 -22.32 20.66 -6.68
CA MET A 125 -22.24 20.55 -5.23
C MET A 125 -23.01 21.69 -4.55
N VAL A 126 -24.05 21.32 -3.80
CA VAL A 126 -24.90 22.29 -3.12
C VAL A 126 -24.22 22.75 -1.82
N PRO A 127 -24.19 24.05 -1.47
CA PRO A 127 -24.77 25.20 -2.19
C PRO A 127 -23.71 26.12 -2.81
N PHE A 128 -22.62 25.61 -3.39
CA PHE A 128 -21.52 26.45 -3.88
C PHE A 128 -21.95 27.37 -5.03
N PHE A 129 -21.33 28.56 -5.08
CA PHE A 129 -21.53 29.54 -6.15
C PHE A 129 -20.20 30.24 -6.50
N PRO A 130 -19.79 30.33 -7.79
CA PRO A 130 -20.47 29.79 -8.96
C PRO A 130 -20.64 28.26 -8.88
N PRO A 131 -21.56 27.65 -9.64
CA PRO A 131 -21.76 26.21 -9.62
C PRO A 131 -20.45 25.46 -9.95
N VAL A 132 -20.17 24.41 -9.18
CA VAL A 132 -19.02 23.51 -9.35
C VAL A 132 -19.53 22.08 -9.22
N THR A 133 -19.23 21.22 -10.19
CA THR A 133 -19.64 19.80 -10.16
C THR A 133 -18.71 18.97 -9.26
N ASN A 134 -19.14 17.77 -8.88
CA ASN A 134 -18.22 16.86 -8.18
C ASN A 134 -17.02 16.47 -9.06
N GLU A 135 -17.21 16.32 -10.39
CA GLU A 135 -16.13 16.01 -11.33
C GLU A 135 -15.01 17.05 -11.32
N GLU A 136 -15.34 18.34 -11.22
CA GLU A 136 -14.36 19.43 -11.26
C GLU A 136 -13.37 19.39 -10.09
N ILE A 137 -13.77 18.84 -8.94
CA ILE A 137 -12.90 18.68 -7.77
C ILE A 137 -12.40 17.24 -7.59
N TYR A 138 -12.77 16.33 -8.48
CA TYR A 138 -12.32 14.94 -8.48
C TYR A 138 -10.96 14.82 -9.22
N VAL A 139 -9.99 15.60 -8.74
CA VAL A 139 -8.64 15.71 -9.29
C VAL A 139 -7.62 15.77 -8.16
N ALA A 140 -6.38 15.35 -8.44
CA ALA A 140 -5.30 15.47 -7.47
C ALA A 140 -5.08 16.93 -7.04
N SER A 141 -4.70 17.14 -5.78
CA SER A 141 -4.58 18.47 -5.15
C SER A 141 -3.62 19.41 -5.87
N ASP A 142 -2.63 18.87 -6.59
CA ASP A 142 -1.68 19.66 -7.38
C ASP A 142 -2.35 20.42 -8.53
N GLN A 143 -3.42 19.86 -9.11
CA GLN A 143 -4.26 20.52 -10.11
C GLN A 143 -5.11 21.65 -9.50
N LEU A 144 -5.33 21.61 -8.18
CA LEU A 144 -6.03 22.64 -7.42
C LEU A 144 -5.05 23.66 -6.80
N GLY A 145 -3.74 23.48 -6.96
CA GLY A 145 -2.72 24.42 -6.52
C GLY A 145 -2.27 24.26 -5.07
N TYR A 146 -2.50 23.10 -4.45
CA TYR A 146 -2.00 22.79 -3.10
C TYR A 146 -1.39 21.38 -3.02
N SER A 147 -0.76 21.06 -1.89
CA SER A 147 -0.16 19.74 -1.64
C SER A 147 -0.02 19.51 -0.14
N TYR A 148 0.01 18.24 0.27
CA TYR A 148 0.21 17.86 1.67
C TYR A 148 1.64 17.46 1.99
N ALA A 149 2.19 18.03 3.06
CA ALA A 149 3.49 17.64 3.62
C ALA A 149 3.33 16.50 4.63
N ILE A 150 2.86 15.33 4.16
CA ILE A 150 2.62 14.14 4.98
C ILE A 150 3.02 12.88 4.22
N ASP A 151 3.52 11.89 4.95
CA ASP A 151 3.78 10.55 4.44
C ASP A 151 2.76 9.57 5.04
N LEU A 152 1.88 9.05 4.20
CA LEU A 152 0.83 8.09 4.58
C LEU A 152 1.18 6.66 4.17
N GLU A 153 2.28 6.45 3.45
CA GLU A 153 2.71 5.11 3.06
C GLU A 153 3.23 4.33 4.29
N ALA A 154 3.03 3.03 4.28
CA ALA A 154 4.02 2.17 4.94
C ALA A 154 5.21 2.07 4.00
N THR A 155 6.43 2.13 4.52
CA THR A 155 7.61 1.62 3.84
C THR A 155 7.46 0.11 3.57
N ASP A 156 6.62 -0.27 2.60
CA ASP A 156 6.47 -1.64 2.09
C ASP A 156 7.78 -2.14 1.44
N GLY A 157 8.69 -1.22 1.15
CA GLY A 157 10.05 -1.53 0.77
C GLY A 157 10.81 -2.37 1.78
N GLY A 158 10.48 -2.32 3.09
CA GLY A 158 11.23 -3.08 4.11
C GLY A 158 11.14 -4.59 3.94
N PHE A 159 9.93 -5.12 3.72
CA PHE A 159 9.72 -6.57 3.63
C PHE A 159 10.19 -7.13 2.28
N VAL A 160 9.90 -6.44 1.18
CA VAL A 160 10.34 -6.82 -0.18
C VAL A 160 11.86 -6.71 -0.32
N PHE A 161 12.49 -5.69 0.27
CA PHE A 161 13.95 -5.55 0.27
C PHE A 161 14.63 -6.65 1.08
N VAL A 162 14.11 -7.00 2.26
CA VAL A 162 14.66 -8.08 3.10
C VAL A 162 14.50 -9.46 2.43
N LEU A 163 13.35 -9.76 1.84
CA LEU A 163 13.16 -11.02 1.09
C LEU A 163 14.04 -11.08 -0.16
N GLY A 164 14.12 -9.98 -0.93
CA GLY A 164 14.91 -9.91 -2.15
C GLY A 164 16.42 -10.05 -1.88
N SER A 165 16.92 -9.41 -0.83
CA SER A 165 18.33 -9.49 -0.45
C SER A 165 18.73 -10.85 0.13
N THR A 166 17.85 -11.49 0.92
CA THR A 166 18.11 -12.83 1.45
C THR A 166 18.08 -13.91 0.37
N LEU A 167 17.08 -13.90 -0.52
CA LEU A 167 16.99 -14.86 -1.63
C LEU A 167 18.12 -14.67 -2.65
N GLY A 168 18.44 -13.41 -2.99
CA GLY A 168 19.56 -13.09 -3.89
C GLY A 168 20.92 -13.52 -3.31
N GLY A 169 21.14 -13.30 -2.01
CA GLY A 169 22.35 -13.72 -1.31
C GLY A 169 22.54 -15.23 -1.29
N VAL A 170 21.48 -16.00 -1.01
CA VAL A 170 21.51 -17.47 -1.04
C VAL A 170 21.81 -17.98 -2.45
N PHE A 171 21.16 -17.40 -3.47
CA PHE A 171 21.38 -17.80 -4.86
C PHE A 171 22.83 -17.56 -5.32
N MET A 172 23.40 -16.39 -5.00
CA MET A 172 24.81 -16.08 -5.30
C MET A 172 25.78 -16.99 -4.55
N GLY A 173 25.50 -17.30 -3.28
CA GLY A 173 26.30 -18.23 -2.49
C GLY A 173 26.34 -19.64 -3.09
N LEU A 174 25.19 -20.15 -3.53
CA LEU A 174 25.09 -21.45 -4.20
C LEU A 174 25.85 -21.48 -5.53
N LEU A 175 25.76 -20.41 -6.33
CA LEU A 175 26.49 -20.28 -7.61
C LEU A 175 28.00 -20.36 -7.41
N VAL A 176 28.54 -19.66 -6.41
CA VAL A 176 29.97 -19.67 -6.06
C VAL A 176 30.39 -21.07 -5.60
N LEU A 177 29.61 -21.73 -4.74
CA LEU A 177 29.87 -23.10 -4.29
C LEU A 177 29.91 -24.10 -5.45
N LEU A 178 28.97 -23.99 -6.40
CA LEU A 178 28.93 -24.81 -7.61
C LEU A 178 30.19 -24.60 -8.46
N LEU A 179 30.63 -23.35 -8.61
CA LEU A 179 31.81 -23.00 -9.39
C LEU A 179 33.09 -23.54 -8.74
N ILE A 180 33.21 -23.42 -7.42
CA ILE A 180 34.31 -24.03 -6.64
C ILE A 180 34.30 -25.56 -6.79
N LEU A 181 33.13 -26.20 -6.72
CA LEU A 181 32.99 -27.64 -6.90
C LEU A 181 33.43 -28.09 -8.30
N VAL A 182 33.02 -27.36 -9.35
CA VAL A 182 33.44 -27.64 -10.73
C VAL A 182 34.95 -27.51 -10.87
N LEU A 183 35.55 -26.45 -10.34
CA LEU A 183 37.00 -26.24 -10.37
C LEU A 183 37.74 -27.34 -9.62
N TYR A 184 37.24 -27.75 -8.44
CA TYR A 184 37.79 -28.84 -7.65
C TYR A 184 37.74 -30.18 -8.40
N LEU A 185 36.60 -30.50 -9.03
CA LEU A 185 36.44 -31.72 -9.83
C LEU A 185 37.34 -31.72 -11.07
N GLN A 186 37.49 -30.57 -11.74
CA GLN A 186 38.43 -30.40 -12.86
C GLN A 186 39.88 -30.59 -12.43
N GLN A 187 40.28 -30.02 -11.29
CA GLN A 187 41.64 -30.17 -10.77
C GLN A 187 41.93 -31.63 -10.36
N ARG A 188 40.95 -32.31 -9.75
CA ARG A 188 41.05 -33.73 -9.42
C ARG A 188 41.19 -34.60 -10.68
N ARG A 189 40.42 -34.32 -11.73
CA ARG A 189 40.57 -35.00 -13.03
C ARG A 189 41.96 -34.81 -13.63
N LYS A 190 42.51 -33.60 -13.57
CA LYS A 190 43.86 -33.31 -14.08
C LYS A 190 44.97 -33.98 -13.27
N ARG A 191 44.79 -34.21 -11.96
CA ARG A 191 45.74 -34.96 -11.12
C ARG A 191 45.84 -36.46 -11.47
N GLY A 192 44.86 -37.03 -12.18
CA GLY A 192 44.92 -38.42 -12.68
C GLY A 192 45.68 -38.57 -14.00
N PHE A 193 46.10 -37.47 -14.62
CA PHE A 193 46.90 -37.45 -15.85
C PHE A 193 48.26 -36.80 -15.56
N GLU A 194 49.14 -37.50 -14.83
CA GLU A 194 50.57 -37.19 -14.93
C GLU A 194 51.07 -37.70 -16.30
N PRO A 195 51.60 -36.83 -17.18
CA PRO A 195 52.23 -37.30 -18.40
C PRO A 195 53.50 -38.08 -18.03
N LEU A 196 53.62 -39.33 -18.51
CA LEU A 196 54.79 -40.22 -18.32
C LEU A 196 56.09 -39.73 -19.01
N ILE A 197 56.31 -38.42 -19.13
CA ILE A 197 57.47 -37.83 -19.82
C ILE A 197 58.76 -37.90 -18.98
N ASN A 198 58.69 -38.32 -17.70
CA ASN A 198 59.86 -38.43 -16.82
C ASN A 198 60.39 -39.86 -16.64
N ALA A 199 60.10 -40.80 -17.55
CA ALA A 199 60.76 -42.11 -17.53
C ALA A 199 62.20 -41.99 -18.08
N GLN A 200 63.18 -41.83 -17.19
CA GLN A 200 64.60 -41.96 -17.55
C GLN A 200 64.91 -43.42 -17.89
N PHE A 201 65.15 -43.72 -19.17
CA PHE A 201 65.70 -45.00 -19.59
C PHE A 201 67.23 -44.98 -19.40
N THR A 202 67.71 -45.70 -18.38
CA THR A 202 69.13 -45.97 -18.18
C THR A 202 69.64 -46.93 -19.27
N ASN A 203 70.35 -46.41 -20.25
CA ASN A 203 71.08 -47.22 -21.22
C ASN A 203 72.32 -47.83 -20.54
N LYS A 204 72.24 -49.11 -20.14
CA LYS A 204 73.42 -49.89 -19.77
C LYS A 204 74.08 -50.40 -21.05
N LYS A 205 75.19 -49.76 -21.44
CA LYS A 205 76.06 -50.21 -22.53
C LYS A 205 76.88 -51.41 -22.03
N TYR A 206 76.62 -52.59 -22.56
CA TYR A 206 77.52 -53.74 -22.46
C TYR A 206 78.40 -53.80 -23.72
N THR A 207 79.59 -54.41 -23.58
CA THR A 207 80.56 -54.89 -24.60
C THR A 207 81.53 -53.79 -25.15
N GLU A 208 82.86 -53.94 -25.30
CA GLU A 208 83.91 -55.00 -25.15
C GLU A 208 85.27 -54.31 -24.85
N GLU A 209 86.15 -54.87 -24.01
CA GLU A 209 87.38 -55.67 -24.30
C GLU A 209 88.50 -55.00 -25.13
N ALA A 210 89.72 -55.18 -24.58
CA ALA A 210 91.10 -55.00 -25.09
C ALA A 210 91.67 -53.56 -25.19
#